data_AF-A0A7V4ZSN0-F1
#
_entry.id   AF-A0A7V4ZSN0-F1
#
_cell.length_a   1.000
_cell.length_b   1.000
_cell.length_c   1.000
_cell.angle_alpha   90.00
_cell.angle_beta   90.00
_cell.angle_gamma   90.00
#
_symmetry.space_group_name_H-M   'P 1'
#
loop_
_entity.id
_entity.type
_entity.pdbx_description
1 polymer ?
#
loop_
_entity_poly.entity_id
_entity_poly.type
_entity_poly.pdbx_seq_one_letter_code
_entity_poly.pdbx_strand_id
1 'polypeptide(L)'
;MVIKKDRRIPRVLIAKIGLDGHNRGAQVVAYGLRDAGMEVIYTGIRQTPSAVARTAIEEDVDVIGISSMVGAHLAVMKKLRGELDKLNASDIPVIFGGIIPEEDYEELKRLGASAIFPPGSQIKEIVEYIHSITKIDTWVCEVPGSLVGRNIDNLHLLGSKCDRCGQTFFPSRRNCPNCLDENTIKQILLSDEGLLHTYVIASVAPPGFSVPHAQGYIDLSKDGPRIFSLLTDYGDGSKLRIGCKMGLKIVRLGRDKENRIIVGYRFRPIIE
;
A
#
# COMPACT_ATOMS: atom_id res chain seq x y z
N MET A 1 4.00 -30.81 15.57
CA MET A 1 4.74 -29.54 15.47
C MET A 1 3.92 -28.61 14.58
N VAL A 2 3.19 -27.66 15.18
CA VAL A 2 2.27 -26.79 14.43
C VAL A 2 3.09 -25.73 13.72
N ILE A 3 3.07 -25.76 12.39
CA ILE A 3 3.66 -24.73 11.52
C ILE A 3 2.90 -23.42 11.82
N LYS A 4 3.48 -22.52 12.61
CA LYS A 4 2.97 -21.16 12.78
C LYS A 4 3.14 -20.45 11.43
N LYS A 5 2.02 -20.30 10.72
CA LYS A 5 1.87 -19.47 9.53
C LYS A 5 2.22 -18.04 9.94
N ASP A 6 3.34 -17.52 9.47
CA ASP A 6 3.82 -16.17 9.80
C ASP A 6 2.94 -15.13 9.08
N ARG A 7 1.72 -14.96 9.59
CA ARG A 7 0.84 -13.85 9.25
C ARG A 7 1.30 -12.70 10.13
N ARG A 8 1.76 -11.59 9.53
CA ARG A 8 1.90 -10.32 10.27
C ARG A 8 0.57 -10.08 10.98
N ILE A 9 0.64 -10.01 12.31
CA ILE A 9 -0.53 -9.81 13.16
C ILE A 9 -1.03 -8.38 12.90
N PRO A 10 -2.28 -8.17 12.45
CA PRO A 10 -2.79 -6.82 12.21
C PRO A 10 -2.71 -5.98 13.49
N ARG A 11 -2.12 -4.80 13.39
CA ARG A 11 -2.07 -3.78 14.45
C ARG A 11 -3.20 -2.78 14.23
N VAL A 12 -4.15 -2.74 15.16
CA VAL A 12 -5.38 -1.94 15.04
C VAL A 12 -5.42 -0.88 16.14
N LEU A 13 -5.48 0.39 15.73
CA LEU A 13 -5.67 1.51 16.64
C LEU A 13 -7.17 1.78 16.84
N ILE A 14 -7.70 1.51 18.03
CA ILE A 14 -9.08 1.88 18.39
C ILE A 14 -9.06 3.21 19.13
N ALA A 15 -9.73 4.21 18.55
CA ALA A 15 -9.73 5.57 19.06
C ALA A 15 -11.11 6.21 19.21
N LYS A 16 -11.18 7.12 20.19
CA LYS A 16 -12.31 8.03 20.40
C LYS A 16 -11.80 9.46 20.41
N ILE A 17 -12.19 10.19 19.38
CA ILE A 17 -11.78 11.57 19.17
C ILE A 17 -12.86 12.52 19.68
N GLY A 18 -12.44 13.61 20.31
CA GLY A 18 -13.34 14.67 20.79
C GLY A 18 -14.02 14.32 22.11
N LEU A 19 -15.15 14.97 22.43
CA LEU A 19 -15.76 14.89 23.76
C LEU A 19 -16.59 13.63 24.03
N ASP A 20 -16.58 12.67 23.10
CA ASP A 20 -17.37 11.46 23.22
C ASP A 20 -16.91 10.63 24.43
N GLY A 21 -17.79 10.45 25.42
CA GLY A 21 -17.54 9.65 26.62
C GLY A 21 -17.90 8.17 26.51
N HIS A 22 -18.63 7.77 25.46
CA HIS A 22 -19.15 6.41 25.33
C HIS A 22 -18.05 5.40 24.94
N ASN A 23 -17.58 4.61 25.88
CA ASN A 23 -16.45 3.69 25.67
C ASN A 23 -16.84 2.23 25.47
N ARG A 24 -18.05 1.81 25.86
CA ARG A 24 -18.46 0.40 25.86
C ARG A 24 -18.30 -0.27 24.50
N GLY A 25 -18.80 0.35 23.43
CA GLY A 25 -18.69 -0.19 22.08
C GLY A 25 -17.24 -0.36 21.64
N ALA A 26 -16.43 0.69 21.82
CA ALA A 26 -15.00 0.67 21.52
C ALA A 26 -14.23 -0.41 22.29
N GLN A 27 -14.55 -0.61 23.58
CA GLN A 27 -13.93 -1.65 24.40
C GLN A 27 -14.34 -3.05 23.97
N VAL A 28 -15.63 -3.28 23.67
CA VAL A 28 -16.12 -4.58 23.17
C VAL A 28 -15.43 -4.93 21.85
N VAL A 29 -15.30 -3.98 20.93
CA VAL A 29 -14.57 -4.18 19.68
C VAL A 29 -13.09 -4.43 19.97
N ALA A 30 -12.44 -3.64 20.81
CA ALA A 30 -11.02 -3.82 21.15
C ALA A 30 -10.74 -5.22 21.72
N TYR A 31 -11.57 -5.70 22.65
CA TYR A 31 -11.45 -7.06 23.19
C TYR A 31 -11.75 -8.12 22.14
N GLY A 32 -12.80 -7.92 21.32
CA GLY A 32 -13.15 -8.85 20.25
C GLY A 32 -12.05 -9.02 19.21
N LEU A 33 -11.38 -7.93 18.81
CA LEU A 33 -10.25 -7.96 17.88
C LEU A 33 -9.02 -8.63 18.49
N ARG A 34 -8.73 -8.35 19.77
CA ARG A 34 -7.65 -9.01 20.51
C ARG A 34 -7.88 -10.52 20.61
N ASP A 35 -9.10 -10.93 20.94
CA ASP A 35 -9.47 -12.34 21.06
C ASP A 35 -9.45 -13.04 19.69
N ALA A 36 -9.62 -12.31 18.60
CA ALA A 36 -9.39 -12.76 17.22
C ALA A 36 -7.91 -12.82 16.82
N GLY A 37 -6.98 -12.48 17.73
CA GLY A 37 -5.54 -12.59 17.54
C GLY A 37 -4.87 -11.39 16.90
N MET A 38 -5.49 -10.20 16.94
CA MET A 38 -4.90 -8.94 16.49
C MET A 38 -4.19 -8.21 17.64
N GLU A 39 -3.19 -7.38 17.29
CA GLU A 39 -2.58 -6.44 18.22
C GLU A 39 -3.44 -5.18 18.27
N VAL A 40 -3.94 -4.83 19.46
CA VAL A 40 -4.91 -3.75 19.60
C VAL A 40 -4.36 -2.65 20.50
N ILE A 41 -4.25 -1.45 19.94
CA ILE A 41 -3.89 -0.24 20.68
C ILE A 41 -5.18 0.52 20.96
N TYR A 42 -5.59 0.61 22.22
CA TYR A 42 -6.76 1.39 22.63
C TYR A 42 -6.31 2.72 23.23
N THR A 43 -6.66 3.83 22.58
CA THR A 43 -6.20 5.17 22.99
C THR A 43 -7.00 5.78 24.15
N GLY A 44 -8.05 5.09 24.62
CA GLY A 44 -8.97 5.65 25.60
C GLY A 44 -9.96 6.64 25.00
N ILE A 45 -10.51 7.53 25.84
CA ILE A 45 -11.49 8.55 25.43
C ILE A 45 -10.81 9.91 25.27
N ARG A 46 -11.51 10.84 24.62
CA ARG A 46 -11.12 12.27 24.57
C ARG A 46 -9.77 12.55 23.90
N GLN A 47 -9.46 11.80 22.86
CA GLN A 47 -8.26 12.03 22.06
C GLN A 47 -8.44 13.16 21.06
N THR A 48 -7.34 13.78 20.65
CA THR A 48 -7.32 14.73 19.54
C THR A 48 -7.00 14.01 18.22
N PRO A 49 -7.42 14.54 17.06
CA PRO A 49 -7.04 13.96 15.77
C PRO A 49 -5.51 13.86 15.59
N SER A 50 -4.77 14.87 16.03
CA SER A 50 -3.30 14.90 15.92
C SER A 50 -2.60 13.90 16.84
N ALA A 51 -3.17 13.61 18.01
CA ALA A 51 -2.67 12.54 18.87
C ALA A 51 -2.89 11.17 18.21
N VAL A 52 -4.09 10.91 17.71
CA VAL A 52 -4.42 9.65 17.03
C VAL A 52 -3.55 9.44 15.78
N ALA A 53 -3.34 10.47 14.96
CA ALA A 53 -2.48 10.38 13.78
C ALA A 53 -1.01 10.07 14.14
N ARG A 54 -0.47 10.68 15.20
CA ARG A 54 0.89 10.38 15.68
C ARG A 54 1.00 8.97 16.22
N THR A 55 0.09 8.55 17.10
CA THR A 55 0.07 7.19 17.64
C THR A 55 -0.06 6.15 16.52
N ALA A 56 -0.84 6.41 15.49
CA ALA A 56 -0.96 5.51 14.34
C ALA A 56 0.38 5.24 13.64
N ILE A 57 1.26 6.25 13.56
CA ILE A 57 2.57 6.14 12.93
C ILE A 57 3.60 5.54 13.90
N GLU A 58 3.64 6.04 15.13
CA GLU A 58 4.56 5.58 16.18
C GLU A 58 4.38 4.08 16.46
N GLU A 59 3.13 3.60 16.42
CA GLU A 59 2.78 2.20 16.64
C GLU A 59 2.72 1.38 15.34
N ASP A 60 3.09 1.92 14.18
CA ASP A 60 3.05 1.27 12.85
C ASP A 60 1.73 0.50 12.61
N VAL A 61 0.59 1.20 12.76
CA VAL A 61 -0.73 0.56 12.73
C VAL A 61 -1.20 0.30 11.31
N ASP A 62 -1.84 -0.86 11.12
CA ASP A 62 -2.38 -1.27 9.83
C ASP A 62 -3.77 -0.66 9.58
N VAL A 63 -4.56 -0.38 10.64
CA VAL A 63 -5.91 0.19 10.55
C VAL A 63 -6.20 1.11 11.74
N ILE A 64 -6.90 2.22 11.49
CA ILE A 64 -7.47 3.08 12.54
C ILE A 64 -8.98 2.84 12.62
N GLY A 65 -9.47 2.38 13.76
CA GLY A 65 -10.90 2.27 14.08
C GLY A 65 -11.38 3.44 14.94
N ILE A 66 -12.30 4.25 14.43
CA ILE A 66 -12.92 5.36 15.15
C ILE A 66 -14.28 4.94 15.68
N SER A 67 -14.46 4.99 17.00
CA SER A 67 -15.77 4.85 17.63
C SER A 67 -16.40 6.24 17.80
N SER A 68 -17.56 6.46 17.18
CA SER A 68 -18.31 7.72 17.24
C SER A 68 -19.77 7.50 17.66
N MET A 69 -20.22 8.20 18.70
CA MET A 69 -21.62 8.18 19.16
C MET A 69 -22.24 9.56 19.40
N VAL A 70 -21.55 10.65 19.03
CA VAL A 70 -21.99 12.03 19.35
C VAL A 70 -22.15 12.92 18.11
N GLY A 71 -22.35 12.33 16.92
CA GLY A 71 -22.65 13.07 15.68
C GLY A 71 -21.48 13.89 15.11
N ALA A 72 -20.28 13.79 15.67
CA ALA A 72 -19.11 14.56 15.23
C ALA A 72 -18.25 13.84 14.17
N HIS A 73 -18.67 12.68 13.67
CA HIS A 73 -17.89 11.79 12.80
C HIS A 73 -17.36 12.47 11.54
N LEU A 74 -18.14 13.31 10.86
CA LEU A 74 -17.68 14.03 9.66
C LEU A 74 -16.55 15.02 9.98
N ALA A 75 -16.71 15.82 11.03
CA ALA A 75 -15.70 16.78 11.45
C ALA A 75 -14.43 16.08 11.96
N VAL A 76 -14.59 14.97 12.68
CA VAL A 76 -13.51 14.10 13.13
C VAL A 76 -12.75 13.54 11.93
N MET A 77 -13.44 13.01 10.93
CA MET A 77 -12.81 12.43 9.74
C MET A 77 -12.00 13.47 8.96
N LYS A 78 -12.60 14.64 8.68
CA LYS A 78 -11.92 15.75 7.98
C LYS A 78 -10.62 16.16 8.67
N LYS A 79 -10.66 16.31 10.01
CA LYS A 79 -9.48 16.70 10.79
C LYS A 79 -8.44 15.59 10.86
N LEU A 80 -8.86 14.36 11.12
CA LEU A 80 -7.95 13.21 11.20
C LEU A 80 -7.23 13.01 9.86
N ARG A 81 -7.93 13.15 8.73
CA ARG A 81 -7.30 13.08 7.43
C ARG A 81 -6.25 14.15 7.20
N GLY A 82 -6.57 15.41 7.52
CA GLY A 82 -5.60 16.49 7.43
C GLY A 82 -4.35 16.27 8.28
N GLU A 83 -4.48 15.65 9.47
CA GLU A 83 -3.32 15.31 10.31
C GLU A 83 -2.49 14.14 9.75
N LEU A 84 -3.16 13.10 9.24
CA LEU A 84 -2.47 11.97 8.62
C LEU A 84 -1.79 12.38 7.28
N ASP A 85 -2.37 13.30 6.52
CA ASP A 85 -1.77 13.84 5.28
C ASP A 85 -0.46 14.59 5.57
N LYS A 86 -0.46 15.44 6.61
CA LYS A 86 0.76 16.17 7.04
C LYS A 86 1.91 15.23 7.42
N LEU A 87 1.58 14.01 7.85
CA LEU A 87 2.54 13.02 8.29
C LEU A 87 2.82 11.92 7.24
N ASN A 88 2.36 12.10 6.00
CA ASN A 88 2.49 11.13 4.90
C ASN A 88 1.94 9.73 5.23
N ALA A 89 0.87 9.66 6.03
CA ALA A 89 0.23 8.43 6.50
C ALA A 89 -1.20 8.29 5.97
N SER A 90 -1.44 8.78 4.75
CA SER A 90 -2.77 8.79 4.12
C SER A 90 -3.25 7.45 3.62
N ASP A 91 -2.32 6.52 3.51
CA ASP A 91 -2.53 5.13 3.13
C ASP A 91 -3.05 4.26 4.29
N ILE A 92 -3.05 4.75 5.54
CA ILE A 92 -3.67 4.02 6.67
C ILE A 92 -5.19 4.07 6.53
N PRO A 93 -5.88 2.93 6.34
CA PRO A 93 -7.34 2.87 6.26
C PRO A 93 -7.98 3.26 7.60
N VAL A 94 -9.06 4.04 7.51
CA VAL A 94 -9.87 4.45 8.66
C VAL A 94 -11.23 3.78 8.56
N ILE A 95 -11.62 3.01 9.59
CA ILE A 95 -12.97 2.45 9.72
C ILE A 95 -13.73 3.17 10.83
N PHE A 96 -15.05 3.27 10.69
CA PHE A 96 -15.93 3.87 11.68
C PHE A 96 -16.83 2.83 12.33
N GLY A 97 -17.16 3.03 13.60
CA GLY A 97 -18.22 2.31 14.27
C GLY A 97 -18.97 3.19 15.27
N GLY A 98 -20.15 2.75 15.67
CA GLY A 98 -21.01 3.46 16.62
C GLY A 98 -22.29 4.00 15.97
N ILE A 99 -22.88 5.04 16.55
CA ILE A 99 -24.17 5.58 16.11
C ILE A 99 -23.90 6.69 15.12
N ILE A 100 -23.96 6.34 13.83
CA ILE A 100 -23.75 7.25 12.71
C ILE A 100 -25.02 7.21 11.84
N PRO A 101 -25.64 8.37 11.54
CA PRO A 101 -26.77 8.46 10.63
C PRO A 101 -26.42 7.94 9.23
N GLU A 102 -27.33 7.20 8.61
CA GLU A 102 -27.10 6.60 7.28
C GLU A 102 -26.88 7.65 6.18
N GLU A 103 -27.52 8.82 6.32
CA GLU A 103 -27.31 9.99 5.45
C GLU A 103 -25.86 10.49 5.39
N ASP A 104 -25.08 10.24 6.45
CA ASP A 104 -23.67 10.64 6.53
C ASP A 104 -22.71 9.59 5.95
N TYR A 105 -23.18 8.40 5.58
CA TYR A 105 -22.31 7.30 5.16
C TYR A 105 -21.57 7.61 3.87
N GLU A 106 -22.27 8.16 2.89
CA GLU A 106 -21.68 8.49 1.59
C GLU A 106 -20.66 9.62 1.72
N GLU A 107 -20.92 10.61 2.58
CA GLU A 107 -19.93 11.66 2.86
C GLU A 107 -18.71 11.11 3.60
N LEU A 108 -18.89 10.23 4.60
CA LEU A 108 -17.76 9.59 5.29
C LEU A 108 -16.89 8.78 4.32
N LYS A 109 -17.49 8.01 3.41
CA LYS A 109 -16.76 7.26 2.38
C LYS A 109 -16.00 8.20 1.44
N ARG A 110 -16.64 9.29 0.98
CA ARG A 110 -15.97 10.32 0.15
C ARG A 110 -14.76 10.94 0.87
N LEU A 111 -14.84 11.09 2.19
CA LEU A 111 -13.74 11.59 3.00
C LEU A 111 -12.65 10.55 3.30
N GLY A 112 -12.80 9.31 2.82
CA GLY A 112 -11.80 8.25 2.94
C GLY A 112 -12.10 7.20 4.01
N ALA A 113 -13.32 7.12 4.54
CA ALA A 113 -13.70 6.03 5.43
C ALA A 113 -13.78 4.73 4.62
N SER A 114 -13.01 3.74 5.03
CA SER A 114 -12.89 2.45 4.37
C SER A 114 -14.13 1.57 4.62
N ALA A 115 -14.66 1.57 5.84
CA ALA A 115 -15.91 0.91 6.20
C ALA A 115 -16.60 1.60 7.38
N ILE A 116 -17.91 1.35 7.52
CA ILE A 116 -18.75 1.86 8.61
C ILE A 116 -19.50 0.67 9.22
N PHE A 117 -19.40 0.50 10.54
CA PHE A 117 -20.00 -0.58 11.32
C PHE A 117 -21.08 -0.02 12.26
N PRO A 118 -22.37 -0.05 11.86
CA PRO A 118 -23.48 0.46 12.68
C PRO A 118 -23.68 -0.34 13.98
N PRO A 119 -24.56 0.15 14.89
CA PRO A 119 -24.95 -0.62 16.06
C PRO A 119 -25.52 -1.99 15.65
N GLY A 120 -25.05 -3.05 16.30
CA GLY A 120 -25.44 -4.43 15.98
C GLY A 120 -24.47 -5.17 15.04
N SER A 121 -23.49 -4.49 14.43
CA SER A 121 -22.43 -5.16 13.67
C SER A 121 -21.72 -6.22 14.51
N GLN A 122 -21.50 -7.39 13.92
CA GLN A 122 -20.85 -8.50 14.61
C GLN A 122 -19.34 -8.29 14.64
N ILE A 123 -18.69 -8.63 15.75
CA ILE A 123 -17.21 -8.62 15.84
C ILE A 123 -16.58 -9.42 14.72
N LYS A 124 -17.18 -10.56 14.36
CA LYS A 124 -16.72 -11.40 13.26
C LYS A 124 -16.65 -10.66 11.93
N GLU A 125 -17.64 -9.83 11.61
CA GLU A 125 -17.67 -9.04 10.37
C GLU A 125 -16.54 -8.00 10.36
N ILE A 126 -16.28 -7.34 11.49
CA ILE A 126 -15.18 -6.37 11.64
C ILE A 126 -13.83 -7.08 11.47
N VAL A 127 -13.66 -8.26 12.09
CA VAL A 127 -12.45 -9.09 11.98
C VAL A 127 -12.20 -9.52 10.54
N GLU A 128 -13.22 -10.03 9.85
CA GLU A 128 -13.13 -10.45 8.45
C GLU A 128 -12.79 -9.28 7.53
N TYR A 129 -13.40 -8.11 7.77
CA TYR A 129 -13.11 -6.90 7.03
C TYR A 129 -11.66 -6.44 7.24
N ILE A 130 -11.21 -6.31 8.49
CA ILE A 130 -9.81 -5.94 8.80
C ILE A 130 -8.86 -6.93 8.13
N HIS A 131 -9.07 -8.23 8.28
CA HIS A 131 -8.26 -9.22 7.57
C HIS A 131 -8.32 -9.08 6.05
N SER A 132 -9.42 -8.64 5.45
CA SER A 132 -9.50 -8.44 4.01
C SER A 132 -8.63 -7.27 3.52
N ILE A 133 -8.53 -6.18 4.29
CA ILE A 133 -7.74 -4.99 3.95
C ILE A 133 -6.30 -5.04 4.48
N THR A 134 -6.05 -5.85 5.52
CA THR A 134 -4.74 -6.13 6.11
C THR A 134 -4.25 -7.53 5.76
N LYS A 135 -4.79 -8.16 4.70
CA LYS A 135 -4.26 -9.38 4.11
C LYS A 135 -2.89 -9.03 3.51
N ILE A 136 -1.90 -8.92 4.38
CA ILE A 136 -0.53 -8.71 4.01
C ILE A 136 -0.04 -10.10 3.65
N ASP A 137 -0.16 -10.45 2.37
CA ASP A 137 0.82 -11.36 1.81
C ASP A 137 2.18 -10.70 2.09
N THR A 138 2.91 -11.19 3.10
CA THR A 138 4.25 -10.68 3.39
C THR A 138 5.06 -10.91 2.13
N TRP A 139 5.54 -9.83 1.53
CA TRP A 139 6.19 -9.88 0.23
C TRP A 139 7.56 -9.26 0.31
N VAL A 140 8.43 -9.70 -0.59
CA VAL A 140 9.75 -9.11 -0.81
C VAL A 140 9.92 -8.86 -2.30
N CYS A 141 10.53 -7.72 -2.64
CA CYS A 141 10.84 -7.44 -4.04
C CYS A 141 12.06 -8.26 -4.47
N GLU A 142 12.02 -8.84 -5.68
CA GLU A 142 13.17 -9.42 -6.37
C GLU A 142 14.35 -8.45 -6.37
N VAL A 143 14.06 -7.15 -6.56
CA VAL A 143 15.04 -6.05 -6.50
C VAL A 143 14.64 -5.08 -5.39
N PRO A 144 15.33 -5.08 -4.24
CA PRO A 144 15.03 -4.18 -3.13
C PRO A 144 15.00 -2.70 -3.55
N GLY A 145 14.01 -1.94 -3.05
CA GLY A 145 13.86 -0.51 -3.34
C GLY A 145 13.21 -0.18 -4.70
N SER A 146 12.80 -1.19 -5.47
CA SER A 146 12.11 -1.01 -6.76
C SER A 146 10.60 -0.87 -6.65
N LEU A 147 9.97 -1.48 -5.64
CA LEU A 147 8.52 -1.48 -5.48
C LEU A 147 8.12 -0.95 -4.11
N VAL A 148 6.97 -0.28 -4.04
CA VAL A 148 6.36 0.21 -2.80
C VAL A 148 4.86 -0.06 -2.82
N GLY A 149 4.29 -0.34 -1.65
CA GLY A 149 2.85 -0.52 -1.44
C GLY A 149 2.55 -1.54 -0.33
N ARG A 150 1.33 -1.51 0.20
CA ARG A 150 0.91 -2.41 1.29
C ARG A 150 0.42 -3.78 0.79
N ASN A 151 -0.18 -3.81 -0.41
CA ASN A 151 -0.75 -5.02 -1.01
C ASN A 151 -0.04 -5.30 -2.36
N ILE A 152 0.25 -6.58 -2.64
CA ILE A 152 0.81 -7.05 -3.91
C ILE A 152 0.00 -6.58 -5.12
N ASP A 153 -1.33 -6.51 -4.97
CA ASP A 153 -2.23 -6.10 -6.05
C ASP A 153 -2.19 -4.58 -6.30
N ASN A 154 -1.54 -3.79 -5.43
CA ASN A 154 -1.38 -2.34 -5.55
C ASN A 154 0.06 -1.91 -5.24
N LEU A 155 1.03 -2.51 -5.94
CA LEU A 155 2.44 -2.08 -5.88
C LEU A 155 2.78 -1.16 -7.04
N HIS A 156 3.54 -0.12 -6.74
CA HIS A 156 4.03 0.85 -7.71
C HIS A 156 5.55 0.86 -7.78
N LEU A 157 6.09 1.30 -8.91
CA LEU A 157 7.52 1.53 -9.07
C LEU A 157 7.97 2.70 -8.18
N LEU A 158 8.90 2.43 -7.28
CA LEU A 158 9.50 3.44 -6.42
C LEU A 158 10.78 3.98 -7.06
N GLY A 159 10.79 5.27 -7.32
CA GLY A 159 11.94 6.00 -7.82
C GLY A 159 12.42 7.05 -6.81
N SER A 160 13.37 7.85 -7.29
CA SER A 160 13.84 9.03 -6.57
C SER A 160 14.16 10.15 -7.55
N LYS A 161 13.80 11.39 -7.22
CA LYS A 161 14.14 12.58 -8.01
C LYS A 161 15.04 13.50 -7.20
N CYS A 162 16.07 14.02 -7.85
CA CYS A 162 16.94 15.02 -7.25
C CYS A 162 16.36 16.42 -7.47
N ASP A 163 16.12 17.17 -6.40
CA ASP A 163 15.62 18.54 -6.49
C ASP A 163 16.67 19.53 -7.04
N ARG A 164 17.96 19.17 -6.94
CA ARG A 164 19.06 20.03 -7.41
C ARG A 164 19.31 19.91 -8.91
N CYS A 165 19.52 18.69 -9.41
CA CYS A 165 19.81 18.46 -10.85
C CYS A 165 18.59 18.02 -11.66
N GLY A 166 17.44 17.79 -11.03
CA GLY A 166 16.21 17.35 -11.69
C GLY A 166 16.19 15.89 -12.12
N GLN A 167 17.32 15.18 -12.05
CA GLN A 167 17.44 13.80 -12.53
C GLN A 167 16.55 12.84 -11.73
N THR A 168 15.82 11.99 -12.45
CA THR A 168 15.04 10.88 -11.89
C THR A 168 15.83 9.57 -11.98
N PHE A 169 15.72 8.75 -10.94
CA PHE A 169 16.42 7.48 -10.81
C PHE A 169 15.47 6.35 -10.46
N PHE A 170 15.84 5.15 -10.92
CA PHE A 170 15.25 3.87 -10.54
C PHE A 170 16.38 2.84 -10.38
N PRO A 171 16.32 1.92 -9.39
CA PRO A 171 15.43 1.93 -8.23
C PRO A 171 15.60 3.19 -7.37
N SER A 172 14.75 3.36 -6.35
CA SER A 172 14.87 4.47 -5.40
C SER A 172 16.21 4.42 -4.66
N ARG A 173 16.82 5.59 -4.44
CA ARG A 173 18.13 5.74 -3.79
C ARG A 173 18.08 6.78 -2.68
N ARG A 174 19.08 6.76 -1.80
CA ARG A 174 19.23 7.73 -0.71
C ARG A 174 20.07 8.96 -1.09
N ASN A 175 20.92 8.84 -2.11
CA ASN A 175 21.82 9.90 -2.54
C ASN A 175 21.81 10.09 -4.06
N CYS A 176 22.04 11.33 -4.49
CA CYS A 176 22.13 11.66 -5.91
C CYS A 176 23.54 11.32 -6.45
N PRO A 177 23.70 10.48 -7.47
CA PRO A 177 25.01 10.18 -8.06
C PRO A 177 25.65 11.38 -8.79
N ASN A 178 24.84 12.36 -9.20
CA ASN A 178 25.34 13.55 -9.89
C ASN A 178 25.72 14.66 -8.90
N CYS A 179 24.93 14.85 -7.84
CA CYS A 179 25.16 15.91 -6.86
C CYS A 179 25.94 15.46 -5.62
N LEU A 180 26.07 14.14 -5.41
CA LEU A 180 26.71 13.51 -4.25
C LEU A 180 26.17 13.96 -2.89
N ASP A 181 24.90 14.36 -2.86
CA ASP A 181 24.21 14.90 -1.69
C ASP A 181 22.95 14.10 -1.41
N GLU A 182 22.81 13.59 -0.20
CA GLU A 182 21.67 12.81 0.27
C GLU A 182 20.43 13.66 0.56
N ASN A 183 20.61 14.94 0.93
CA ASN A 183 19.50 15.84 1.27
C ASN A 183 18.74 16.36 0.04
N THR A 184 19.23 16.04 -1.16
CA THR A 184 18.63 16.51 -2.41
C THR A 184 17.66 15.53 -3.03
N ILE A 185 17.56 14.31 -2.49
CA ILE A 185 16.75 13.23 -3.07
C ILE A 185 15.39 13.15 -2.38
N LYS A 186 14.33 13.17 -3.20
CA LYS A 186 12.97 12.83 -2.77
C LYS A 186 12.51 11.54 -3.40
N GLN A 187 11.87 10.69 -2.62
CA GLN A 187 11.20 9.50 -3.15
C GLN A 187 9.96 9.92 -3.92
N ILE A 188 9.75 9.29 -5.08
CA ILE A 188 8.58 9.54 -5.92
C ILE A 188 8.02 8.21 -6.46
N LEU A 189 6.72 8.19 -6.71
CA LEU A 189 6.09 7.12 -7.48
C LEU A 189 6.34 7.37 -8.96
N LEU A 190 6.86 6.36 -9.66
CA LEU A 190 7.07 6.42 -11.10
C LEU A 190 5.81 6.00 -11.86
N SER A 191 5.75 6.37 -13.14
CA SER A 191 4.68 5.95 -14.03
C SER A 191 4.64 4.42 -14.16
N ASP A 192 3.43 3.86 -14.11
CA ASP A 192 3.18 2.45 -14.42
C ASP A 192 3.12 2.19 -15.94
N GLU A 193 3.24 3.25 -16.75
CA GLU A 193 3.24 3.19 -18.22
C GLU A 193 4.52 3.79 -18.82
N GLY A 194 4.90 3.26 -19.99
CA GLY A 194 6.04 3.74 -20.77
C GLY A 194 6.03 3.23 -22.20
N LEU A 195 7.08 3.59 -22.96
CA LEU A 195 7.28 3.14 -24.34
C LEU A 195 8.43 2.13 -24.41
N LEU A 196 8.26 1.08 -25.22
CA LEU A 196 9.32 0.12 -25.46
C LEU A 196 10.44 0.75 -26.29
N HIS A 197 11.61 0.99 -25.67
CA HIS A 197 12.74 1.61 -26.35
C HIS A 197 13.48 0.64 -27.27
N THR A 198 13.78 -0.55 -26.75
CA THR A 198 14.43 -1.64 -27.50
C THR A 198 14.18 -2.96 -26.76
N TYR A 199 14.24 -4.08 -27.47
CA TYR A 199 14.02 -5.40 -26.89
C TYR A 199 14.80 -6.50 -27.62
N VAL A 200 14.94 -7.64 -26.95
CA VAL A 200 15.43 -8.89 -27.52
C VAL A 200 14.54 -10.04 -27.05
N ILE A 201 14.28 -11.00 -27.94
CA ILE A 201 13.65 -12.28 -27.60
C ILE A 201 14.75 -13.34 -27.62
N ALA A 202 15.12 -13.80 -26.44
CA ALA A 202 16.14 -14.81 -26.25
C ALA A 202 15.53 -16.21 -26.39
N SER A 203 16.13 -17.00 -27.29
CA SER A 203 15.79 -18.42 -27.49
C SER A 203 16.67 -19.36 -26.65
N VAL A 204 17.63 -18.80 -25.90
CA VAL A 204 18.54 -19.51 -24.99
C VAL A 204 18.46 -18.81 -23.64
N ALA A 205 18.37 -19.58 -22.56
CA ALA A 205 18.28 -19.02 -21.22
C ALA A 205 19.15 -19.81 -20.22
N PRO A 206 19.67 -19.15 -19.17
CA PRO A 206 20.33 -19.84 -18.08
C PRO A 206 19.35 -20.77 -17.33
N PRO A 207 19.86 -21.73 -16.54
CA PRO A 207 19.01 -22.61 -15.73
C PRO A 207 18.02 -21.83 -14.87
N GLY A 208 16.74 -22.25 -14.88
CA GLY A 208 15.66 -21.60 -14.15
C GLY A 208 14.83 -20.60 -14.95
N PHE A 209 15.17 -20.33 -16.22
CA PHE A 209 14.39 -19.47 -17.11
C PHE A 209 13.76 -20.28 -18.24
N SER A 210 12.49 -19.99 -18.54
CA SER A 210 11.80 -20.55 -19.70
C SER A 210 12.19 -19.81 -20.98
N VAL A 211 12.38 -20.54 -22.07
CA VAL A 211 12.52 -19.98 -23.42
C VAL A 211 11.21 -20.18 -24.22
N PRO A 212 10.86 -19.25 -25.11
CA PRO A 212 11.50 -17.95 -25.32
C PRO A 212 11.19 -16.96 -24.17
N HIS A 213 12.16 -16.13 -23.79
CA HIS A 213 11.93 -14.99 -22.89
C HIS A 213 12.31 -13.69 -23.58
N ALA A 214 11.55 -12.63 -23.33
CA ALA A 214 11.84 -11.31 -23.87
C ALA A 214 12.28 -10.34 -22.77
N GLN A 215 13.17 -9.44 -23.11
CA GLN A 215 13.67 -8.38 -22.23
C GLN A 215 13.88 -7.10 -23.02
N GLY A 216 13.76 -5.96 -22.35
CA GLY A 216 13.88 -4.67 -23.03
C GLY A 216 14.08 -3.50 -22.09
N TYR A 217 14.32 -2.36 -22.71
CA TYR A 217 14.35 -1.07 -22.04
C TYR A 217 13.03 -0.34 -22.26
N ILE A 218 12.48 0.23 -21.19
CA ILE A 218 11.24 0.99 -21.20
C ILE A 218 11.56 2.45 -20.85
N ASP A 219 11.17 3.38 -21.72
CA ASP A 219 11.17 4.81 -21.43
C ASP A 219 9.87 5.13 -20.69
N LEU A 220 9.95 5.31 -19.36
CA LEU A 220 8.77 5.60 -18.53
C LEU A 220 8.19 6.98 -18.85
N SER A 221 6.86 7.06 -18.83
CA SER A 221 6.15 8.34 -19.04
C SER A 221 6.32 9.31 -17.86
N LYS A 222 5.91 10.57 -18.05
CA LYS A 222 5.95 11.64 -17.03
C LYS A 222 7.37 11.92 -16.49
N ASP A 223 8.32 12.13 -17.39
CA ASP A 223 9.74 12.39 -17.07
C ASP A 223 10.40 11.29 -16.20
N GLY A 224 9.95 10.05 -16.39
CA GLY A 224 10.53 8.87 -15.75
C GLY A 224 11.85 8.44 -16.42
N PRO A 225 12.71 7.70 -15.70
CA PRO A 225 13.96 7.20 -16.26
C PRO A 225 13.70 6.06 -17.24
N ARG A 226 14.68 5.79 -18.12
CA ARG A 226 14.75 4.53 -18.85
C ARG A 226 15.08 3.39 -17.89
N ILE A 227 14.27 2.33 -17.88
CA ILE A 227 14.49 1.17 -17.00
C ILE A 227 14.61 -0.13 -17.80
N PHE A 228 15.40 -1.06 -17.28
CA PHE A 228 15.45 -2.43 -17.78
C PHE A 228 14.34 -3.28 -17.15
N SER A 229 13.68 -4.11 -17.97
CA SER A 229 12.69 -5.07 -17.48
C SER A 229 12.63 -6.31 -18.36
N LEU A 230 12.33 -7.46 -17.75
CA LEU A 230 11.83 -8.62 -18.48
C LEU A 230 10.39 -8.33 -18.93
N LEU A 231 10.05 -8.75 -20.15
CA LEU A 231 8.73 -8.55 -20.73
C LEU A 231 7.81 -9.74 -20.44
N THR A 232 6.51 -9.51 -20.41
CA THR A 232 5.49 -10.56 -20.22
C THR A 232 4.29 -10.30 -21.13
N ASP A 233 3.42 -11.31 -21.26
CA ASP A 233 2.15 -11.24 -21.97
C ASP A 233 2.27 -10.79 -23.44
N TYR A 234 3.42 -11.07 -24.07
CA TYR A 234 3.72 -10.67 -25.45
C TYR A 234 3.36 -11.75 -26.49
N GLY A 235 2.77 -12.87 -26.06
CA GLY A 235 2.43 -13.99 -26.94
C GLY A 235 3.66 -14.61 -27.61
N ASP A 236 3.60 -14.76 -28.93
CA ASP A 236 4.72 -15.20 -29.79
C ASP A 236 5.75 -14.08 -30.07
N GLY A 237 5.53 -12.88 -29.53
CA GLY A 237 6.37 -11.71 -29.77
C GLY A 237 6.08 -10.98 -31.08
N SER A 238 5.16 -11.48 -31.92
CA SER A 238 4.79 -10.87 -33.20
C SER A 238 4.29 -9.43 -33.05
N LYS A 239 3.70 -9.10 -31.90
CA LYS A 239 3.17 -7.78 -31.54
C LYS A 239 4.18 -6.84 -30.89
N LEU A 240 5.38 -7.31 -30.52
CA LEU A 240 6.40 -6.42 -29.95
C LEU A 240 7.02 -5.56 -31.05
N ARG A 241 7.00 -4.25 -30.83
CA ARG A 241 7.60 -3.24 -31.72
C ARG A 241 8.22 -2.13 -30.88
N ILE A 242 9.35 -1.61 -31.31
CA ILE A 242 9.91 -0.39 -30.71
C ILE A 242 8.84 0.71 -30.80
N GLY A 243 8.67 1.44 -29.70
CA GLY A 243 7.66 2.48 -29.54
C GLY A 243 6.27 1.99 -29.10
N CYS A 244 6.04 0.69 -28.92
CA CYS A 244 4.75 0.23 -28.40
C CYS A 244 4.55 0.66 -26.94
N LYS A 245 3.30 0.98 -26.58
CA LYS A 245 2.93 1.28 -25.20
C LYS A 245 3.05 0.04 -24.33
N MET A 246 3.63 0.22 -23.17
CA MET A 246 3.89 -0.85 -22.21
C MET A 246 3.35 -0.45 -20.85
N GLY A 247 2.74 -1.41 -20.16
CA GLY A 247 2.21 -1.25 -18.82
C GLY A 247 2.92 -2.15 -17.82
N LEU A 248 3.08 -1.66 -16.60
CA LEU A 248 3.62 -2.39 -15.46
C LEU A 248 2.71 -3.59 -15.15
N LYS A 249 3.35 -4.73 -14.87
CA LYS A 249 2.71 -5.91 -14.31
C LYS A 249 3.55 -6.44 -13.17
N ILE A 250 2.93 -6.57 -12.01
CA ILE A 250 3.51 -7.24 -10.85
C ILE A 250 3.37 -8.75 -11.07
N VAL A 251 4.48 -9.48 -10.93
CA VAL A 251 4.53 -10.94 -11.06
C VAL A 251 4.93 -11.59 -9.75
N ARG A 252 4.27 -12.69 -9.39
CA ARG A 252 4.66 -13.54 -8.25
C ARG A 252 5.69 -14.55 -8.75
N LEU A 253 6.92 -14.47 -8.25
CA LEU A 253 8.04 -15.30 -8.69
C LEU A 253 8.18 -16.59 -7.87
N GLY A 254 7.69 -16.59 -6.63
CA GLY A 254 7.77 -17.73 -5.74
C GLY A 254 7.67 -17.31 -4.28
N ARG A 255 8.30 -18.08 -3.41
CA ARG A 255 8.43 -17.76 -1.98
C ARG A 255 9.87 -17.89 -1.52
N ASP A 256 10.27 -17.06 -0.57
CA ASP A 256 11.59 -17.15 0.06
C ASP A 256 11.62 -18.17 1.22
N LYS A 257 12.76 -18.27 1.90
CA LYS A 257 12.96 -19.18 3.04
C LYS A 257 12.05 -18.86 4.24
N GLU A 258 11.57 -17.63 4.34
CA GLU A 258 10.65 -17.15 5.37
C GLU A 258 9.18 -17.26 4.90
N ASN A 259 8.93 -17.96 3.78
CA ASN A 259 7.63 -18.16 3.19
C ASN A 259 6.93 -16.86 2.75
N ARG A 260 7.68 -15.76 2.57
CA ARG A 260 7.20 -14.49 2.00
C ARG A 260 7.09 -14.61 0.48
N ILE A 261 6.09 -13.96 -0.12
CA ILE A 261 5.93 -13.95 -1.58
C ILE A 261 7.02 -13.10 -2.21
N ILE A 262 7.80 -13.67 -3.12
CA ILE A 262 8.75 -12.90 -3.91
C ILE A 262 7.98 -12.30 -5.08
N VAL A 263 7.99 -10.97 -5.20
CA VAL A 263 7.34 -10.24 -6.29
C VAL A 263 8.39 -9.55 -7.15
N GLY A 264 8.16 -9.50 -8.45
CA GLY A 264 8.96 -8.76 -9.40
C GLY A 264 8.09 -7.84 -10.24
N TYR A 265 8.72 -6.84 -10.87
CA TYR A 265 8.06 -6.01 -11.87
C TYR A 265 8.43 -6.48 -13.27
N ARG A 266 7.46 -6.49 -14.17
CA ARG A 266 7.60 -6.80 -15.60
C ARG A 266 6.82 -5.76 -16.40
N PHE A 267 7.11 -5.65 -17.69
CA PHE A 267 6.32 -4.81 -18.59
C PHE A 267 5.61 -5.67 -19.64
N ARG A 268 4.36 -5.34 -19.92
CA ARG A 268 3.55 -5.99 -20.95
C ARG A 268 3.07 -4.97 -21.98
N PRO A 269 2.90 -5.38 -23.25
CA PRO A 269 2.24 -4.54 -24.24
C PRO A 269 0.83 -4.17 -23.78
N ILE A 270 0.47 -2.89 -23.90
CA ILE A 270 -0.92 -2.44 -23.77
C ILE A 270 -1.54 -2.61 -25.16
N ILE A 271 -2.39 -3.63 -25.29
CA ILE A 271 -3.15 -3.85 -26.52
C ILE A 271 -4.30 -2.84 -26.50
N GLU A 272 -4.24 -1.86 -27.38
CA GLU A 272 -5.39 -1.01 -27.75
C GLU A 272 -6.36 -1.79 -28.65
#